data_AF-A0A1H8WDX1-F1
#
_entry.id   AF-A0A1H8WDX1-F1
#
_cell.length_a   1.000
_cell.length_b   1.000
_cell.length_c   1.000
_cell.angle_alpha   90.00
_cell.angle_beta   90.00
_cell.angle_gamma   90.00
#
_symmetry.space_group_name_H-M   'P 1'
#
loop_
_entity.id
_entity.type
_entity.pdbx_description
1 polymer ?
#
loop_
_entity_poly.entity_id
_entity_poly.type
_entity_poly.pdbx_seq_one_letter_code
_entity_poly.pdbx_strand_id
1 'polypeptide(L)'
;MKLSLFSPFARQRVWLLGVPGLLLTGAALASQQSDAKGFVEDGDLTLLLRNYYYLRQNEGDGHGAEARNSRDPRSWTQAFLLNYTSGFTQGTVGVGVDAYGYLGLKLDGGDGHANTPNMPVDGDGSQRSEFSKGGAAVKLRVSNTVLKYGDQQPTAPVLAAGGN
;
A
#
# COMPACT_ATOMS: atom_id res chain seq x y z
N MET A 1 4.95 -44.07 5.24
CA MET A 1 5.38 -43.16 6.33
C MET A 1 5.20 -41.74 5.81
N LYS A 2 4.41 -40.82 6.35
CA LYS A 2 3.74 -40.69 7.65
C LYS A 2 2.48 -39.83 7.38
N LEU A 3 1.32 -40.33 7.78
CA LEU A 3 0.02 -39.65 7.68
C LEU A 3 -0.27 -39.01 9.05
N SER A 4 -0.67 -37.75 9.10
CA SER A 4 -1.25 -37.10 10.30
C SER A 4 -2.13 -35.94 9.79
N LEU A 5 -3.40 -36.18 9.52
CA LEU A 5 -4.56 -36.19 10.43
C LEU A 5 -4.83 -34.82 11.08
N PHE A 6 -5.84 -34.15 10.52
CA PHE A 6 -6.59 -33.05 11.10
C PHE A 6 -7.06 -33.41 12.52
N SER A 7 -6.93 -32.48 13.47
CA SER A 7 -7.62 -32.52 14.75
C SER A 7 -8.14 -31.13 15.11
N PRO A 8 -9.45 -30.96 15.38
CA PRO A 8 -10.04 -29.71 15.79
C PRO A 8 -10.21 -29.65 17.32
N PHE A 9 -10.34 -28.43 17.85
CA PHE A 9 -10.78 -28.09 19.21
C PHE A 9 -9.85 -28.49 20.38
N ALA A 10 -9.02 -27.54 20.83
CA ALA A 10 -8.42 -27.57 22.15
C ALA A 10 -9.49 -27.32 23.24
N ARG A 11 -9.69 -28.30 24.12
CA ARG A 11 -10.50 -28.22 25.34
C ARG A 11 -9.99 -27.12 26.27
N GLN A 12 -10.81 -26.10 26.53
CA GLN A 12 -10.62 -25.19 27.67
C GLN A 12 -11.07 -25.91 28.95
N ARG A 13 -10.14 -26.12 29.89
CA ARG A 13 -10.43 -26.63 31.24
C ARG A 13 -10.85 -25.44 32.10
N VAL A 14 -12.15 -25.33 32.36
CA VAL A 14 -12.73 -24.36 33.30
C VAL A 14 -12.46 -24.82 34.72
N TRP A 15 -11.77 -24.00 35.51
CA TRP A 15 -11.78 -24.09 36.97
C TRP A 15 -12.73 -23.02 37.50
N LEU A 16 -13.88 -23.47 38.01
CA LEU A 16 -14.81 -22.63 38.77
C LEU A 16 -14.32 -22.56 40.22
N LEU A 17 -13.78 -21.41 40.63
CA LEU A 17 -13.78 -20.99 42.03
C LEU A 17 -14.38 -19.59 42.10
N GLY A 18 -15.51 -19.50 42.81
CA GLY A 18 -16.39 -18.34 42.80
C GLY A 18 -15.91 -17.18 43.66
N VAL A 19 -16.24 -15.97 43.19
CA VAL A 19 -16.34 -14.75 43.98
C VAL A 19 -17.68 -14.10 43.58
N PRO A 20 -18.67 -13.96 44.48
CA PRO A 20 -19.90 -13.26 44.17
C PRO A 20 -19.70 -11.77 44.47
N GLY A 21 -19.77 -10.91 43.45
CA GLY A 21 -19.60 -9.48 43.64
C GLY A 21 -19.93 -8.65 42.41
N LEU A 22 -21.19 -8.21 42.36
CA LEU A 22 -21.70 -7.00 41.70
C LEU A 22 -21.42 -6.78 40.20
N LEU A 23 -22.49 -6.83 39.43
CA LEU A 23 -22.63 -6.27 38.08
C LEU A 23 -22.10 -4.83 37.98
N LEU A 24 -21.13 -4.63 37.09
CA LEU A 24 -21.02 -3.41 36.29
C LEU A 24 -20.79 -3.82 34.84
N THR A 25 -21.87 -3.71 34.09
CA THR A 25 -21.92 -3.69 32.63
C THR A 25 -20.89 -2.71 32.09
N GLY A 26 -19.98 -3.23 31.30
CA GLY A 26 -18.97 -2.45 30.61
C GLY A 26 -17.99 -3.43 30.00
N ALA A 27 -18.34 -4.01 28.86
CA ALA A 27 -17.30 -4.38 27.93
C ALA A 27 -16.49 -3.09 27.76
N ALA A 28 -15.31 -3.04 28.37
CA ALA A 28 -14.35 -1.99 28.09
C ALA A 28 -14.17 -2.08 26.58
N LEU A 29 -14.82 -1.19 25.85
CA LEU A 29 -14.53 -0.94 24.46
C LEU A 29 -13.10 -0.42 24.51
N ALA A 30 -12.13 -1.33 24.47
CA ALA A 30 -10.73 -0.98 24.39
C ALA A 30 -10.62 -0.07 23.17
N SER A 31 -10.42 1.21 23.43
CA SER A 31 -10.42 2.23 22.40
C SER A 31 -9.01 2.24 21.84
N GLN A 32 -8.82 2.01 20.55
CA GLN A 32 -7.47 2.04 19.97
C GLN A 32 -6.79 3.41 20.18
N GLN A 33 -7.58 4.46 20.40
CA GLN A 33 -7.09 5.79 20.75
C GLN A 33 -6.47 5.87 22.15
N SER A 34 -6.97 5.12 23.14
CA SER A 34 -6.35 5.08 24.47
C SER A 34 -5.00 4.37 24.49
N ASP A 35 -4.74 3.54 23.48
CA ASP A 35 -3.49 2.79 23.33
C ASP A 35 -2.42 3.53 22.50
N ALA A 36 -2.68 4.77 22.09
CA ALA A 36 -1.74 5.58 21.32
C ALA A 36 -0.47 5.88 22.13
N LYS A 37 0.71 5.50 21.61
CA LYS A 37 2.01 5.77 22.26
C LYS A 37 2.57 7.14 21.90
N GLY A 38 2.11 7.72 20.80
CA GLY A 38 2.46 9.08 20.36
C GLY A 38 2.62 9.19 18.85
N PHE A 39 2.87 10.43 18.39
CA PHE A 39 2.90 10.75 16.96
C PHE A 39 4.12 10.15 16.25
N VAL A 40 5.28 10.10 16.92
CA VAL A 40 6.51 9.54 16.35
C VAL A 40 6.70 8.10 16.79
N GLU A 41 6.29 7.79 18.02
CA GLU A 41 6.49 6.52 18.71
C GLU A 41 5.74 5.38 18.03
N ASP A 42 4.53 5.64 17.52
CA ASP A 42 3.76 4.69 16.70
C ASP A 42 3.91 4.98 15.19
N GLY A 43 4.91 5.78 14.80
CA GLY A 43 5.18 6.08 13.40
C GLY A 43 5.89 4.94 12.67
N ASP A 44 5.57 4.75 11.40
CA ASP A 44 6.23 3.82 10.48
C ASP A 44 6.76 4.56 9.25
N LEU A 45 8.00 4.29 8.88
CA LEU A 45 8.63 4.78 7.66
C LEU A 45 9.17 3.59 6.88
N THR A 46 8.63 3.37 5.69
CA THR A 46 9.02 2.29 4.80
C THR A 46 9.61 2.86 3.52
N LEU A 47 10.83 2.43 3.16
CA LEU A 47 11.44 2.68 1.85
C LEU A 47 11.54 1.36 1.07
N LEU A 48 10.83 1.27 -0.04
CA LEU A 48 10.94 0.16 -0.98
C LEU A 48 11.80 0.57 -2.18
N LEU A 49 12.89 -0.15 -2.39
CA LEU A 49 13.69 -0.06 -3.61
C LEU A 49 13.20 -1.13 -4.58
N ARG A 50 12.62 -0.72 -5.71
CA ARG A 50 12.08 -1.63 -6.71
C ARG A 50 12.86 -1.53 -8.01
N ASN A 51 13.60 -2.59 -8.34
CA ASN A 51 14.14 -2.78 -9.68
C ASN A 51 13.15 -3.63 -10.49
N TYR A 52 12.70 -3.15 -11.64
CA TYR A 52 11.67 -3.83 -12.42
C TYR A 52 11.92 -3.71 -13.92
N TYR A 53 11.90 -4.86 -14.61
CA TYR A 53 11.97 -4.96 -16.06
C TYR A 53 10.62 -5.40 -16.61
N TYR A 54 10.07 -4.61 -17.54
CA TYR A 54 8.83 -4.89 -18.25
C TYR A 54 9.12 -5.18 -19.72
N LEU A 55 8.51 -6.24 -20.25
CA LEU A 55 8.46 -6.53 -21.67
C LEU A 55 7.11 -7.18 -21.99
N ARG A 56 6.38 -6.59 -22.94
CA ARG A 56 5.20 -7.23 -23.52
C ARG A 56 5.48 -7.57 -24.98
N GLN A 57 5.50 -8.86 -25.29
CA GLN A 57 5.59 -9.35 -26.67
C GLN A 57 4.23 -9.21 -27.35
N ASN A 58 4.20 -8.49 -28.47
CA ASN A 58 3.03 -8.39 -29.33
C ASN A 58 3.21 -9.35 -30.52
N GLU A 59 2.27 -10.27 -30.74
CA GLU A 59 2.35 -11.34 -31.76
C GLU A 59 2.13 -10.87 -33.22
N GLY A 60 2.30 -9.57 -33.52
CA GLY A 60 2.04 -9.02 -34.86
C GLY A 60 3.17 -9.26 -35.85
N ASP A 61 2.94 -10.06 -36.87
CA ASP A 61 3.84 -10.44 -37.97
C ASP A 61 4.11 -9.34 -39.01
N GLY A 62 4.04 -8.07 -38.63
CA GLY A 62 4.75 -7.00 -39.34
C GLY A 62 4.25 -6.61 -40.75
N HIS A 63 3.18 -7.22 -41.28
CA HIS A 63 2.80 -7.06 -42.70
C HIS A 63 1.64 -6.08 -42.99
N GLY A 64 1.10 -5.38 -41.99
CA GLY A 64 0.10 -4.33 -42.17
C GLY A 64 0.67 -2.91 -41.99
N ALA A 65 -0.02 -1.88 -42.51
CA ALA A 65 0.34 -0.47 -42.26
C ALA A 65 0.41 -0.12 -40.75
N GLU A 66 -0.24 -0.92 -39.90
CA GLU A 66 -0.21 -0.88 -38.43
C GLU A 66 1.15 -1.30 -37.84
N ALA A 67 1.97 -2.07 -38.57
CA ALA A 67 3.25 -2.61 -38.11
C ALA A 67 4.35 -1.56 -37.95
N ARG A 68 4.20 -0.36 -38.52
CA ARG A 68 5.22 0.69 -38.44
C ARG A 68 5.34 1.34 -37.06
N ASN A 69 4.43 1.00 -36.13
CA ASN A 69 4.44 1.41 -34.71
C ASN A 69 4.49 0.22 -33.72
N SER A 70 4.69 -1.01 -34.19
CA SER A 70 4.51 -2.25 -33.41
C SER A 70 5.81 -2.79 -32.80
N ARG A 71 6.60 -1.96 -32.14
CA ARG A 71 7.67 -2.48 -31.26
C ARG A 71 7.05 -2.87 -29.91
N ASP A 72 7.56 -3.95 -29.34
CA ASP A 72 7.16 -4.44 -28.02
C ASP A 72 7.38 -3.35 -26.95
N PRO A 73 6.37 -2.98 -26.15
CA PRO A 73 6.56 -2.12 -25.00
C PRO A 73 7.60 -2.73 -24.05
N ARG A 74 8.67 -1.99 -23.77
CA ARG A 74 9.79 -2.45 -22.95
C ARG A 74 10.34 -1.31 -22.11
N SER A 75 10.59 -1.59 -20.84
CA SER A 75 11.32 -0.66 -19.98
C SER A 75 12.07 -1.39 -18.89
N TRP A 76 13.19 -0.81 -18.45
CA TRP A 76 13.87 -1.17 -17.22
C TRP A 76 13.85 0.04 -16.31
N THR A 77 13.36 -0.13 -15.08
CA THR A 77 13.14 0.96 -14.14
C THR A 77 13.74 0.63 -12.78
N GLN A 78 14.35 1.63 -12.16
CA GLN A 78 14.64 1.66 -10.72
C GLN A 78 13.70 2.65 -10.04
N ALA A 79 12.93 2.20 -9.06
CA ALA A 79 12.03 3.04 -8.30
C ALA A 79 12.37 3.05 -6.81
N PHE A 80 12.11 4.20 -6.18
CA PHE A 80 12.24 4.49 -4.77
C PHE A 80 10.86 4.88 -4.26
N LEU A 81 10.25 4.02 -3.45
CA LEU A 81 8.91 4.23 -2.94
C LEU A 81 8.98 4.44 -1.44
N LEU A 82 8.92 5.71 -1.01
CA LEU A 82 8.88 6.08 0.38
C LEU A 82 7.43 6.23 0.84
N ASN A 83 7.08 5.57 1.93
CA ASN A 83 5.78 5.70 2.59
C ASN A 83 6.01 5.98 4.07
N TYR A 84 5.32 6.98 4.59
CA TYR A 84 5.35 7.37 5.98
C TYR A 84 3.93 7.40 6.54
N THR A 85 3.76 6.81 7.71
CA THR A 85 2.51 6.81 8.46
C THR A 85 2.86 7.23 9.88
N SER A 86 2.44 8.41 10.33
CA SER A 86 2.66 8.79 11.72
C SER A 86 1.80 7.94 12.66
N GLY A 87 2.15 7.91 13.94
CA GLY A 87 1.22 7.53 14.99
C GLY A 87 0.10 8.56 15.16
N PHE A 88 -0.73 8.39 16.19
CA PHE A 88 -1.70 9.39 16.60
C PHE A 88 -1.23 10.09 17.88
N THR A 89 -1.47 11.40 18.00
CA THR A 89 -1.25 12.11 19.26
C THR A 89 -2.08 11.50 20.39
N GLN A 90 -1.55 11.56 21.62
CA GLN A 90 -2.24 11.11 22.82
C GLN A 90 -3.38 12.07 23.18
N GLY A 91 -4.47 11.53 23.76
CA GLY A 91 -5.65 12.28 24.17
C GLY A 91 -6.95 11.76 23.56
N THR A 92 -8.06 12.45 23.84
CA THR A 92 -9.41 12.06 23.39
C THR A 92 -9.54 12.05 21.87
N VAL A 93 -8.86 12.99 21.20
CA VAL A 93 -8.78 13.08 19.74
C VAL A 93 -7.33 12.91 19.33
N GLY A 94 -7.07 11.86 18.56
CA GLY A 94 -5.76 11.62 17.97
C GLY A 94 -5.63 12.30 16.63
N VAL A 95 -4.53 13.01 16.41
CA VAL A 95 -4.17 13.60 15.12
C VAL A 95 -2.93 12.91 14.57
N GLY A 96 -2.91 12.67 13.27
CA GLY A 96 -1.79 12.05 12.57
C GLY A 96 -1.70 12.53 11.12
N VAL A 97 -0.65 12.09 10.43
CA VAL A 97 -0.39 12.34 9.01
C VAL A 97 0.08 11.05 8.34
N ASP A 98 -0.43 10.81 7.14
CA ASP A 98 0.12 9.83 6.21
C ASP A 98 0.74 10.58 5.03
N ALA A 99 1.90 10.15 4.55
CA ALA A 99 2.58 10.75 3.42
C ALA A 99 3.28 9.70 2.56
N TYR A 100 3.43 9.98 1.27
CA TYR A 100 4.19 9.13 0.37
C TYR A 100 4.97 9.99 -0.62
N GLY A 101 6.10 9.46 -1.08
CA GLY A 101 6.99 10.09 -2.04
C GLY A 101 7.67 9.05 -2.91
N TYR A 102 7.41 9.10 -4.21
CA TYR A 102 7.85 8.12 -5.19
C TYR A 102 8.74 8.80 -6.22
N LEU A 103 9.81 8.11 -6.58
CA LEU A 103 10.73 8.46 -7.66
C LEU A 103 10.96 7.22 -8.50
N GLY A 104 10.85 7.32 -9.82
CA GLY A 104 11.22 6.28 -10.76
C GLY A 104 12.22 6.81 -11.78
N LEU A 105 13.27 6.06 -12.00
CA LEU A 105 14.33 6.35 -12.97
C LEU A 105 14.32 5.29 -14.05
N LYS A 106 14.33 5.72 -15.32
CA LYS A 106 14.47 4.85 -16.47
C LYS A 106 15.93 4.43 -16.62
N LEU A 107 16.16 3.13 -16.57
CA LEU A 107 17.46 2.51 -16.85
C LEU A 107 17.56 2.13 -18.34
N ASP A 108 16.46 1.67 -18.94
CA ASP A 108 16.35 1.33 -20.37
C ASP A 108 14.88 1.39 -20.83
N GLY A 109 14.64 1.45 -22.14
CA GLY A 109 13.34 1.68 -22.76
C GLY A 109 13.42 2.81 -23.79
N GLY A 110 14.28 2.62 -24.80
CA GLY A 110 14.56 3.62 -25.85
C GLY A 110 13.39 3.86 -26.81
N ASP A 111 13.61 4.76 -27.77
CA ASP A 111 12.58 5.24 -28.71
C ASP A 111 11.89 4.09 -29.47
N GLY A 112 10.57 4.12 -29.43
CA GLY A 112 9.70 3.08 -30.00
C GLY A 112 9.30 1.96 -29.03
N HIS A 113 9.84 1.88 -27.81
CA HIS A 113 9.44 0.89 -26.80
C HIS A 113 8.54 1.46 -25.67
N ALA A 114 7.94 2.62 -25.91
CA ALA A 114 7.08 3.33 -24.96
C ALA A 114 5.79 2.55 -24.62
N ASN A 115 4.91 3.15 -23.80
CA ASN A 115 3.63 2.58 -23.36
C ASN A 115 3.75 1.36 -22.42
N THR A 116 4.79 1.31 -21.60
CA THR A 116 4.86 0.40 -20.45
C THR A 116 4.11 0.99 -19.25
N PRO A 117 3.57 0.18 -18.33
CA PRO A 117 2.97 0.71 -17.10
C PRO A 117 3.99 1.37 -16.15
N ASN A 118 5.28 1.13 -16.35
CA ASN A 118 6.35 1.56 -15.46
C ASN A 118 6.74 3.03 -15.59
N MET A 119 6.71 3.58 -16.80
CA MET A 119 7.16 4.94 -17.09
C MET A 119 6.07 5.72 -17.81
N PRO A 120 5.85 6.99 -17.44
CA PRO A 120 5.02 7.88 -18.21
C PRO A 120 5.58 8.14 -19.61
N VAL A 121 4.68 8.56 -20.50
CA VAL A 121 4.97 8.93 -21.89
C VAL A 121 4.60 10.39 -22.08
N ASP A 122 5.43 11.14 -22.79
CA ASP A 122 5.18 12.54 -23.14
C ASP A 122 4.26 12.67 -24.36
N GLY A 123 3.80 13.89 -24.66
CA GLY A 123 2.84 14.14 -25.75
C GLY A 123 3.36 13.78 -27.14
N ASP A 124 4.67 13.65 -27.31
CA ASP A 124 5.33 13.23 -28.55
C ASP A 124 5.49 11.69 -28.66
N GLY A 125 5.03 10.94 -27.65
CA GLY A 125 5.14 9.48 -27.61
C GLY A 125 6.46 8.96 -27.06
N SER A 126 7.38 9.84 -26.63
CA SER A 126 8.64 9.45 -26.01
C SER A 126 8.44 9.03 -24.56
N GLN A 127 9.20 8.03 -24.11
CA GLN A 127 9.15 7.57 -22.73
C GLN A 127 10.05 8.43 -21.85
N ARG A 128 9.50 8.98 -20.76
CA ARG A 128 10.27 9.87 -19.86
C ARG A 128 11.48 9.16 -19.23
N SER A 129 12.54 9.93 -18.98
CA SER A 129 13.73 9.45 -18.25
C SER A 129 13.47 9.23 -16.77
N GLU A 130 12.49 9.94 -16.19
CA GLU A 130 12.13 9.84 -14.79
C GLU A 130 10.67 10.22 -14.55
N PHE A 131 10.17 9.85 -13.37
CA PHE A 131 8.94 10.40 -12.84
C PHE A 131 9.03 10.54 -11.32
N SER A 132 8.26 11.47 -10.78
CA SER A 132 8.04 11.57 -9.35
C SER A 132 6.58 11.80 -9.05
N LYS A 133 6.14 11.34 -7.87
CA LYS A 133 4.79 11.58 -7.35
C LYS A 133 4.86 11.63 -5.84
N GLY A 134 4.15 12.55 -5.21
CA GLY A 134 4.04 12.59 -3.77
C GLY A 134 2.69 13.12 -3.35
N GLY A 135 2.32 12.81 -2.12
CA GLY A 135 1.05 13.22 -1.54
C GLY A 135 1.04 12.99 -0.05
N ALA A 136 0.05 13.60 0.61
CA ALA A 136 -0.14 13.45 2.04
C ALA A 136 -1.62 13.59 2.40
N ALA A 137 -2.00 13.00 3.53
CA ALA A 137 -3.32 13.12 4.13
C ALA A 137 -3.17 13.34 5.64
N VAL A 138 -4.05 14.19 6.18
CA VAL A 138 -4.23 14.29 7.63
C VAL A 138 -5.24 13.24 8.07
N LYS A 139 -5.05 12.69 9.27
CA LYS A 139 -5.94 11.71 9.87
C LYS A 139 -6.32 12.07 11.29
N LEU A 140 -7.58 11.85 11.62
CA LEU A 140 -8.16 12.05 12.94
C LEU A 140 -8.71 10.73 13.46
N ARG A 141 -8.47 10.41 14.73
CA ARG A 141 -9.02 9.22 15.37
C ARG A 141 -9.75 9.57 16.66
N VAL A 142 -10.96 9.04 16.79
CA VAL A 142 -11.75 9.10 18.03
C VAL A 142 -12.23 7.69 18.33
N SER A 143 -11.83 7.16 19.49
CA SER A 143 -12.04 5.75 19.86
C SER A 143 -11.47 4.77 18.82
N ASN A 144 -12.34 4.19 17.98
CA ASN A 144 -11.99 3.25 16.91
C ASN A 144 -12.33 3.78 15.51
N THR A 145 -12.82 5.01 15.41
CA THR A 145 -13.18 5.64 14.14
C THR A 145 -12.03 6.50 13.67
N VAL A 146 -11.63 6.31 12.41
CA VAL A 146 -10.58 7.10 11.75
C VAL A 146 -11.19 7.85 10.56
N LEU A 147 -10.99 9.17 10.53
CA LEU A 147 -11.28 10.01 9.39
C LEU A 147 -9.96 10.42 8.74
N LYS A 148 -9.85 10.30 7.41
CA LYS A 148 -8.69 10.74 6.64
C LYS A 148 -9.11 11.75 5.58
N TYR A 149 -8.30 12.78 5.37
CA TYR A 149 -8.54 13.82 4.37
C TYR A 149 -7.24 14.22 3.68
N GLY A 150 -7.28 14.28 2.35
CA GLY A 150 -6.11 14.52 1.50
C GLY A 150 -5.86 13.34 0.56
N ASP A 151 -4.59 13.18 0.18
CA ASP A 151 -4.18 12.25 -0.87
C ASP A 151 -4.01 10.84 -0.31
N GLN A 152 -4.78 9.88 -0.83
CA GLN A 152 -4.95 8.55 -0.23
C GLN A 152 -4.74 7.43 -1.25
N GLN A 153 -4.27 6.30 -0.77
CA GLN A 153 -4.11 5.07 -1.56
C GLN A 153 -5.07 4.00 -1.04
N PRO A 154 -6.35 4.03 -1.44
CA PRO A 154 -7.33 3.06 -0.98
C PRO A 154 -6.99 1.67 -1.53
N THR A 155 -7.21 0.63 -0.72
CA THR A 155 -7.06 -0.78 -1.12
C THR A 155 -8.41 -1.50 -1.13
N ALA A 156 -9.50 -0.74 -1.13
CA ALA A 156 -10.85 -1.28 -1.07
C ALA A 156 -11.19 -2.02 -2.38
N PRO A 157 -11.94 -3.14 -2.34
CA PRO A 157 -12.27 -3.91 -3.54
C PRO A 157 -13.03 -3.11 -4.62
N VAL A 158 -13.81 -2.11 -4.18
CA VAL A 158 -14.61 -1.26 -5.07
C VAL A 158 -13.82 -0.08 -5.63
N LEU A 159 -12.73 0.32 -4.97
CA LEU A 159 -11.87 1.45 -5.32
C LEU A 159 -10.47 1.16 -4.77
N ALA A 160 -9.63 0.58 -5.60
CA ALA A 160 -8.24 0.31 -5.28
C ALA A 160 -7.33 1.25 -6.08
N ALA A 161 -6.44 1.95 -5.40
CA ALA A 161 -5.26 2.50 -6.04
C ALA A 161 -4.46 1.33 -6.60
N GLY A 162 -4.30 1.28 -7.93
CA GLY A 162 -3.45 0.29 -8.57
C GLY A 162 -2.05 0.37 -7.98
N GLY A 163 -1.57 -0.73 -7.42
CA GLY A 163 -0.19 -0.82 -6.94
C GLY A 163 0.74 -0.76 -8.15
N ASN A 164 1.51 0.32 -8.27
CA ASN A 164 2.64 0.38 -9.19
C ASN A 164 3.76 -0.53 -8.71
#